data_AF-A0A0J8WYR6-F1
#
_entry.id   AF-A0A0J8WYR6-F1
#
_cell.length_a   1.000
_cell.length_b   1.000
_cell.length_c   1.000
_cell.angle_alpha   90.00
_cell.angle_beta   90.00
_cell.angle_gamma   90.00
#
_symmetry.space_group_name_H-M   'P 1'
#
loop_
_entity.id
_entity.type
_entity.pdbx_description
1 polymer ?
#
loop_
_entity_poly.entity_id
_entity_poly.type
_entity_poly.pdbx_seq_one_letter_code
_entity_poly.pdbx_strand_id
1 'polypeptide(L)'
;MSVSEIARRVSIPRPTLNEFIAAAANSNVPTGSAVAPVTPLPVLSESELVQAVQQGGPVTEIAASFGDTDTMFLSREPFARFVKGKWLHIPHLMLRLDETGWIGVSNTTVGYGGTGPTNAHRALSSIGIDDDLAREVAFYNRVSHVVFDADGNPSFNEQGVQWPRLGLAAPEPFGDNLDRFRIKLLVTDGVPCGDDDVLSEPDEADDGFYESEPDGLTQWQRWLKYLDNPPAWLPPSDTRRGTLYTSLEAAGDAGFSDIARADREANRRSPVRVDIDNPYFTYPLIIEQGPVQLWLTAYTSTDPTVWVPPEFHDVLRDSGLLPKEAIDTDAGNKASTLRGLVSRHRNRNRRPSSIPLGLGHATPP
;
A
#
# COMPACT_ATOMS: atom_id res chain seq x y z
N MET A 1 -8.19 11.91 -38.02
CA MET A 1 -7.00 12.79 -37.97
C MET A 1 -5.82 11.97 -38.44
N SER A 2 -5.05 12.44 -39.43
CA SER A 2 -3.94 11.68 -39.99
C SER A 2 -2.72 11.70 -39.06
N VAL A 3 -1.88 10.65 -39.11
CA VAL A 3 -0.64 10.57 -38.31
C VAL A 3 0.29 11.77 -38.58
N SER A 4 0.22 12.36 -39.78
CA SER A 4 1.00 13.56 -40.12
C SER A 4 0.48 14.83 -39.43
N GLU A 5 -0.84 14.94 -39.25
CA GLU A 5 -1.44 16.06 -38.50
C GLU A 5 -1.13 15.98 -37.01
N ILE A 6 -1.13 14.76 -36.46
CA ILE A 6 -0.76 14.50 -35.07
C ILE A 6 0.72 14.85 -34.87
N ALA A 7 1.63 14.30 -35.69
CA ALA A 7 3.06 14.58 -35.66
C ALA A 7 3.37 16.09 -35.69
N ARG A 8 2.67 16.84 -36.56
CA ARG A 8 2.82 18.29 -36.66
C ARG A 8 2.33 19.03 -35.41
N ARG A 9 1.22 18.58 -34.79
CA ARG A 9 0.69 19.19 -33.56
C ARG A 9 1.57 18.95 -32.35
N VAL A 10 2.19 17.77 -32.27
CA VAL A 10 3.06 17.42 -31.13
C VAL A 10 4.54 17.73 -31.38
N SER A 11 4.88 18.32 -32.54
CA SER A 11 6.26 18.63 -32.94
C SER A 11 7.21 17.42 -32.87
N ILE A 12 6.71 16.23 -33.20
CA ILE A 12 7.49 14.98 -33.22
C ILE A 12 7.65 14.52 -34.67
N PRO A 13 8.85 14.10 -35.11
CA PRO A 13 9.04 13.54 -36.44
C PRO A 13 8.11 12.35 -36.69
N ARG A 14 7.48 12.30 -37.87
CA ARG A 14 6.54 11.23 -38.25
C ARG A 14 7.09 9.80 -38.08
N PRO A 15 8.38 9.50 -38.38
CA PRO A 15 8.95 8.17 -38.13
C PRO A 15 8.91 7.79 -36.64
N THR A 16 9.25 8.74 -35.76
CA THR A 16 9.22 8.54 -34.30
C THR A 16 7.79 8.37 -33.79
N LEU A 17 6.82 9.11 -34.34
CA LEU A 17 5.40 8.90 -34.00
C LEU A 17 4.90 7.52 -34.48
N ASN A 18 5.33 7.06 -35.65
CA ASN A 18 5.01 5.72 -36.13
C ASN A 18 5.63 4.63 -35.24
N GLU A 19 6.86 4.83 -34.77
CA GLU A 19 7.50 3.93 -33.79
C GLU A 19 6.74 3.92 -32.47
N PHE A 20 6.26 5.06 -31.98
CA PHE A 20 5.41 5.10 -30.77
C PHE A 20 4.05 4.44 -30.97
N ILE A 21 3.42 4.61 -32.14
CA ILE A 21 2.16 3.94 -32.46
C ILE A 21 2.36 2.43 -32.60
N ALA A 22 3.46 1.99 -33.23
CA ALA A 22 3.79 0.58 -33.35
C ALA A 22 4.19 -0.04 -32.00
N ALA A 23 4.91 0.70 -31.15
CA ALA A 23 5.23 0.29 -29.78
C ALA A 23 3.96 0.21 -28.92
N ALA A 24 3.01 1.14 -29.08
CA ALA A 24 1.72 1.11 -28.40
C ALA A 24 0.79 -0.01 -28.93
N ALA A 25 0.89 -0.37 -30.21
CA ALA A 25 0.14 -1.48 -30.81
C ALA A 25 0.72 -2.86 -30.44
N ASN A 26 2.04 -2.94 -30.21
CA ASN A 26 2.74 -4.15 -29.75
C ASN A 26 2.82 -4.25 -28.23
N SER A 27 2.55 -3.16 -27.51
CA SER A 27 2.33 -3.26 -26.08
C SER A 27 0.99 -3.93 -25.87
N ASN A 28 1.01 -5.19 -25.44
CA ASN A 28 -0.10 -5.82 -24.72
C ASN A 28 -0.31 -5.07 -23.39
N VAL A 29 -0.57 -3.76 -23.43
CA VAL A 29 -1.27 -3.09 -22.35
C VAL A 29 -2.67 -3.70 -22.43
N PRO A 30 -3.09 -4.49 -21.44
CA PRO A 30 -4.47 -4.94 -21.39
C PRO A 30 -5.30 -3.66 -21.45
N THR A 31 -6.00 -3.47 -22.58
CA THR A 31 -7.01 -2.44 -22.68
C THR A 31 -8.00 -2.83 -21.60
N GLY A 32 -8.04 -2.05 -20.52
CA GLY A 32 -8.67 -2.45 -19.28
C GLY A 32 -10.02 -3.08 -19.56
N SER A 33 -10.10 -4.41 -19.39
CA SER A 33 -11.37 -5.00 -18.97
C SER A 33 -11.71 -4.20 -17.73
N ALA A 34 -12.74 -3.37 -17.83
CA ALA A 34 -13.33 -2.72 -16.67
C ALA A 34 -13.55 -3.84 -15.67
N VAL A 35 -12.69 -3.91 -14.65
CA VAL A 35 -12.83 -4.87 -13.58
C VAL A 35 -14.20 -4.58 -13.02
N ALA A 36 -15.07 -5.59 -13.00
CA ALA A 36 -16.43 -5.40 -12.51
C ALA A 36 -16.35 -4.67 -11.16
N PRO A 37 -17.20 -3.65 -10.93
CA PRO A 37 -17.11 -2.85 -9.73
C PRO A 37 -17.17 -3.77 -8.51
N VAL A 38 -16.13 -3.70 -7.68
CA VAL A 38 -16.00 -4.52 -6.49
C VAL A 38 -17.14 -4.14 -5.56
N THR A 39 -17.96 -5.12 -5.16
CA THR A 39 -19.10 -4.86 -4.26
C THR A 39 -18.59 -4.38 -2.91
N PRO A 40 -19.03 -3.20 -2.42
CA PRO A 40 -18.62 -2.69 -1.12
C PRO A 40 -18.90 -3.69 0.01
N LEU A 41 -18.06 -3.66 1.04
CA LEU A 41 -18.26 -4.46 2.24
C LEU A 41 -19.55 -4.00 2.95
N PRO A 42 -20.55 -4.88 3.14
CA PRO A 42 -21.70 -4.52 3.95
C PRO A 42 -21.27 -4.32 5.40
N VAL A 43 -21.63 -3.19 6.00
CA VAL A 43 -21.36 -2.88 7.41
C VAL A 43 -22.69 -2.74 8.12
N LEU A 44 -22.94 -3.62 9.08
CA LEU A 44 -24.25 -3.82 9.70
C LEU A 44 -24.27 -3.31 11.14
N SER A 45 -25.43 -2.86 11.59
CA SER A 45 -25.72 -2.69 13.02
C SER A 45 -25.90 -4.03 13.72
N GLU A 46 -25.80 -4.04 15.04
CA GLU A 46 -26.08 -5.23 15.87
C GLU A 46 -27.46 -5.83 15.57
N SER A 47 -28.48 -4.99 15.35
CA SER A 47 -29.84 -5.44 15.05
C SER A 47 -29.97 -6.13 13.68
N GLU A 48 -29.18 -5.72 12.69
CA GLU A 48 -29.19 -6.31 11.35
C GLU A 48 -28.33 -7.57 11.29
N LEU A 49 -27.33 -7.66 12.16
CA LEU A 49 -26.35 -8.74 12.18
C LEU A 49 -26.98 -10.12 12.41
N VAL A 50 -27.91 -10.24 13.36
CA VAL A 50 -28.60 -11.52 13.64
C VAL A 50 -29.34 -12.04 12.41
N GLN A 51 -30.03 -11.14 11.70
CA GLN A 51 -30.74 -11.49 10.47
C GLN A 51 -29.77 -11.90 9.36
N ALA A 52 -28.64 -11.20 9.23
CA ALA A 52 -27.62 -11.53 8.23
C ALA A 52 -27.02 -12.92 8.47
N VAL A 53 -26.71 -13.29 9.72
CA VAL A 53 -26.21 -14.64 10.06
C VAL A 53 -27.25 -15.72 9.78
N GLN A 54 -28.52 -15.47 10.11
CA GLN A 54 -29.61 -16.41 9.79
C GLN A 54 -29.77 -16.65 8.28
N GLN A 55 -29.42 -15.67 7.44
CA GLN A 55 -29.56 -15.74 5.99
C GLN A 55 -28.28 -16.20 5.29
N GLY A 56 -27.11 -15.85 5.80
CA GLY A 56 -25.81 -16.10 5.18
C GLY A 56 -25.08 -17.34 5.69
N GLY A 57 -25.71 -18.09 6.60
CA GLY A 57 -25.14 -19.31 7.17
C GLY A 57 -24.25 -19.04 8.40
N PRO A 58 -23.60 -20.09 8.93
CA PRO A 58 -22.78 -19.98 10.12
C PRO A 58 -21.57 -19.06 9.90
N VAL A 59 -21.07 -18.48 10.99
CA VAL A 59 -19.80 -17.76 11.01
C VAL A 59 -18.67 -18.78 10.83
N THR A 60 -17.86 -18.58 9.80
CA THR A 60 -16.69 -19.42 9.48
C THR A 60 -15.38 -18.76 9.88
N GLU A 61 -15.34 -17.42 9.96
CA GLU A 61 -14.18 -16.68 10.44
C GLU A 61 -14.57 -15.40 11.18
N ILE A 62 -13.76 -14.99 12.15
CA ILE A 62 -13.82 -13.68 12.82
C ILE A 62 -12.47 -13.01 12.62
N ALA A 63 -12.47 -11.79 12.10
CA ALA A 63 -11.31 -10.90 12.11
C ALA A 63 -11.66 -9.68 12.95
N ALA A 64 -10.89 -9.44 14.01
CA ALA A 64 -11.10 -8.31 14.89
C ALA A 64 -9.76 -7.70 15.30
N SER A 65 -9.66 -6.37 15.29
CA SER A 65 -8.47 -5.69 15.80
C SER A 65 -8.78 -4.29 16.33
N PHE A 66 -8.01 -3.89 17.34
CA PHE A 66 -8.01 -2.53 17.86
C PHE A 66 -7.61 -1.54 16.77
N GLY A 67 -6.68 -1.94 15.88
CA GLY A 67 -6.40 -1.23 14.64
C GLY A 67 -7.32 -1.70 13.54
N ASP A 68 -8.08 -0.79 12.96
CA ASP A 68 -8.95 -1.08 11.84
C ASP A 68 -8.16 -1.68 10.66
N THR A 69 -6.98 -1.13 10.34
CA THR A 69 -6.12 -1.62 9.24
C THR A 69 -5.78 -3.10 9.34
N ASP A 70 -5.43 -3.61 10.53
CA ASP A 70 -5.14 -5.04 10.74
C ASP A 70 -6.35 -5.89 10.33
N THR A 71 -7.57 -5.45 10.65
CA THR A 71 -8.80 -6.18 10.30
C THR A 71 -8.96 -6.31 8.78
N MET A 72 -8.67 -5.23 8.02
CA MET A 72 -8.66 -5.27 6.56
C MET A 72 -7.64 -6.30 6.03
N PHE A 73 -6.42 -6.32 6.56
CA PHE A 73 -5.39 -7.24 6.09
C PHE A 73 -5.67 -8.70 6.48
N LEU A 74 -6.18 -8.94 7.69
CA LEU A 74 -6.60 -10.27 8.17
C LEU A 74 -7.73 -10.85 7.32
N SER A 75 -8.68 -10.03 6.89
CA SER A 75 -9.79 -10.47 6.01
C SER A 75 -9.31 -10.95 4.62
N ARG A 76 -8.11 -10.53 4.20
CA ARG A 76 -7.54 -10.74 2.86
C ARG A 76 -8.45 -10.26 1.71
N GLU A 77 -9.43 -9.40 1.98
CA GLU A 77 -10.35 -8.86 0.99
C GLU A 77 -9.71 -7.73 0.14
N PRO A 78 -10.21 -7.48 -1.08
CA PRO A 78 -9.76 -6.35 -1.89
C PRO A 78 -10.01 -5.01 -1.19
N PHE A 79 -9.02 -4.12 -1.18
CA PHE A 79 -9.14 -2.79 -0.55
C PHE A 79 -10.32 -1.97 -1.08
N ALA A 80 -10.70 -2.17 -2.34
CA ALA A 80 -11.86 -1.53 -2.96
C ALA A 80 -13.18 -1.80 -2.24
N ARG A 81 -13.31 -2.92 -1.51
CA ARG A 81 -14.51 -3.21 -0.70
C ARG A 81 -14.67 -2.24 0.46
N PHE A 82 -13.59 -1.64 0.94
CA PHE A 82 -13.58 -0.74 2.09
C PHE A 82 -13.75 0.73 1.69
N VAL A 83 -13.78 1.05 0.39
CA VAL A 83 -13.89 2.43 -0.10
C VAL A 83 -15.31 2.95 0.13
N LYS A 84 -15.42 4.07 0.87
CA LYS A 84 -16.67 4.82 1.07
C LYS A 84 -16.42 6.30 0.79
N GLY A 85 -16.84 6.75 -0.40
CA GLY A 85 -16.44 8.07 -0.89
C GLY A 85 -14.94 8.07 -1.20
N LYS A 86 -14.18 9.04 -0.68
CA LYS A 86 -12.72 9.16 -0.91
C LYS A 86 -11.86 8.49 0.18
N TRP A 87 -12.49 7.79 1.12
CA TRP A 87 -11.83 7.26 2.31
C TRP A 87 -12.05 5.75 2.40
N LEU A 88 -11.15 5.08 3.10
CA LEU A 88 -11.40 3.71 3.56
C LEU A 88 -12.21 3.78 4.85
N HIS A 89 -13.23 2.94 4.95
CA HIS A 89 -14.02 2.75 6.15
C HIS A 89 -13.89 1.29 6.58
N ILE A 90 -12.91 1.03 7.44
CA ILE A 90 -12.53 -0.32 7.85
C ILE A 90 -13.19 -0.63 9.21
N PRO A 91 -14.03 -1.68 9.31
CA PRO A 91 -14.60 -2.09 10.60
C PRO A 91 -13.52 -2.72 11.49
N HIS A 92 -13.62 -2.52 12.81
CA HIS A 92 -12.77 -3.20 13.80
C HIS A 92 -13.19 -4.65 14.07
N LEU A 93 -14.41 -5.03 13.67
CA LEU A 93 -14.92 -6.39 13.75
C LEU A 93 -15.53 -6.75 12.40
N MET A 94 -15.04 -7.84 11.83
CA MET A 94 -15.55 -8.46 10.62
C MET A 94 -15.83 -9.93 10.85
N LEU A 95 -16.86 -10.44 10.18
CA LEU A 95 -17.31 -11.81 10.26
C LEU A 95 -17.41 -12.37 8.84
N ARG A 96 -16.89 -13.57 8.61
CA ARG A 96 -17.09 -14.30 7.36
C ARG A 96 -18.23 -15.28 7.56
N LEU A 97 -19.28 -15.13 6.77
CA LEU A 97 -20.37 -16.10 6.71
C LEU A 97 -20.13 -17.06 5.55
N ASP A 98 -20.55 -18.32 5.71
CA ASP A 98 -20.31 -19.38 4.73
C ASP A 98 -20.87 -19.04 3.33
N GLU A 99 -22.09 -18.50 3.25
CA GLU A 99 -22.79 -18.27 1.98
C GLU A 99 -22.60 -16.85 1.42
N THR A 100 -22.46 -15.85 2.28
CA THR A 100 -22.43 -14.42 1.85
C THR A 100 -21.04 -13.78 1.92
N GLY A 101 -20.05 -14.47 2.49
CA GLY A 101 -18.70 -13.95 2.68
C GLY A 101 -18.59 -12.92 3.80
N TRP A 102 -17.62 -12.01 3.68
CA TRP A 102 -17.30 -11.03 4.72
C TRP A 102 -18.36 -9.94 4.89
N ILE A 103 -18.69 -9.67 6.14
CA ILE A 103 -19.49 -8.53 6.61
C ILE A 103 -18.73 -7.78 7.72
N GLY A 104 -18.93 -6.48 7.81
CA GLY A 104 -18.43 -5.64 8.91
C GLY A 104 -19.51 -5.38 9.96
N VAL A 105 -19.09 -5.17 11.21
CA VAL A 105 -19.99 -4.80 12.31
C VAL A 105 -19.71 -3.36 12.74
N SER A 106 -20.72 -2.50 12.61
CA SER A 106 -20.62 -1.08 12.98
C SER A 106 -20.57 -0.88 14.49
N ASN A 107 -19.99 0.25 14.91
CA ASN A 107 -19.95 0.69 16.31
C ASN A 107 -19.33 -0.34 17.28
N THR A 108 -18.41 -1.15 16.78
CA THR A 108 -17.61 -2.10 17.55
C THR A 108 -16.15 -1.67 17.52
N THR A 109 -15.46 -1.92 18.63
CA THR A 109 -13.99 -1.92 18.71
C THR A 109 -13.62 -3.10 19.62
N VAL A 110 -12.39 -3.61 19.54
CA VAL A 110 -11.89 -4.65 20.46
C VAL A 110 -10.73 -4.11 21.26
N GLY A 111 -10.59 -4.52 22.52
CA GLY A 111 -9.59 -3.97 23.45
C GLY A 111 -10.01 -2.67 24.15
N TYR A 112 -9.43 -2.41 25.33
CA TYR A 112 -9.86 -1.32 26.23
C TYR A 112 -9.74 0.08 25.57
N GLY A 113 -10.79 0.90 25.72
CA GLY A 113 -10.90 2.25 25.13
C GLY A 113 -12.31 2.89 25.08
N GLY A 114 -13.31 2.34 25.77
CA GLY A 114 -14.68 2.89 25.77
C GLY A 114 -15.78 1.82 25.76
N THR A 115 -16.91 2.10 25.10
CA THR A 115 -18.05 1.17 24.98
C THR A 115 -17.89 0.13 23.86
N GLY A 116 -16.88 0.29 23.00
CA GLY A 116 -16.70 -0.55 21.82
C GLY A 116 -16.50 -2.05 22.12
N PRO A 117 -15.68 -2.47 23.10
CA PRO A 117 -15.53 -3.88 23.47
C PRO A 117 -16.84 -4.52 23.94
N THR A 118 -17.63 -3.78 24.72
CA THR A 118 -18.96 -4.24 25.15
C THR A 118 -19.90 -4.43 23.96
N ASN A 119 -19.83 -3.56 22.95
CA ASN A 119 -20.62 -3.72 21.73
C ASN A 119 -20.13 -4.91 20.89
N ALA A 120 -18.82 -5.12 20.79
CA ALA A 120 -18.23 -6.26 20.09
C ALA A 120 -18.64 -7.59 20.75
N HIS A 121 -18.49 -7.70 22.07
CA HIS A 121 -18.94 -8.86 22.84
C HIS A 121 -20.43 -9.13 22.63
N ARG A 122 -21.28 -8.10 22.80
CA ARG A 122 -22.72 -8.24 22.60
C ARG A 122 -23.08 -8.67 21.19
N ALA A 123 -22.42 -8.11 20.17
CA ALA A 123 -22.64 -8.48 18.78
C ALA A 123 -22.24 -9.94 18.48
N LEU A 124 -21.15 -10.43 19.05
CA LEU A 124 -20.73 -11.83 18.92
C LEU A 124 -21.67 -12.78 19.69
N SER A 125 -22.05 -12.44 20.92
CA SER A 125 -22.98 -13.25 21.71
C SER A 125 -24.38 -13.30 21.08
N SER A 126 -24.84 -12.23 20.44
CA SER A 126 -26.20 -12.18 19.84
C SER A 126 -26.36 -13.10 18.63
N ILE A 127 -25.26 -13.45 17.96
CA ILE A 127 -25.24 -14.42 16.86
C ILE A 127 -24.85 -15.83 17.30
N GLY A 128 -24.76 -16.07 18.61
CA GLY A 128 -24.53 -17.41 19.17
C GLY A 128 -23.08 -17.85 19.24
N ILE A 129 -22.11 -16.92 19.13
CA ILE A 129 -20.72 -17.23 19.50
C ILE A 129 -20.66 -17.51 21.01
N ASP A 130 -19.89 -18.53 21.38
CA ASP A 130 -19.66 -18.88 22.78
C ASP A 130 -19.20 -17.66 23.60
N ASP A 131 -19.74 -17.52 24.82
CA ASP A 131 -19.53 -16.30 25.62
C ASP A 131 -18.07 -16.10 26.03
N ASP A 132 -17.35 -17.18 26.30
CA ASP A 132 -15.94 -17.11 26.68
C ASP A 132 -15.09 -16.72 25.47
N LEU A 133 -15.36 -17.30 24.29
CA LEU A 133 -14.71 -16.89 23.04
C LEU A 133 -15.03 -15.43 22.68
N ALA A 134 -16.30 -15.02 22.78
CA ALA A 134 -16.71 -13.64 22.52
C ALA A 134 -16.00 -12.66 23.46
N ARG A 135 -15.83 -13.04 24.74
CA ARG A 135 -15.11 -12.23 25.72
C ARG A 135 -13.62 -12.15 25.39
N GLU A 136 -13.03 -13.26 24.93
CA GLU A 136 -11.63 -13.33 24.52
C GLU A 136 -11.33 -12.41 23.33
N VAL A 137 -12.16 -12.48 22.28
CA VAL A 137 -12.03 -11.60 21.11
C VAL A 137 -12.26 -10.13 21.47
N ALA A 138 -13.27 -9.83 22.29
CA ALA A 138 -13.69 -8.44 22.54
C ALA A 138 -12.82 -7.71 23.57
N PHE A 139 -12.43 -8.37 24.66
CA PHE A 139 -11.81 -7.71 25.82
C PHE A 139 -10.34 -8.05 26.01
N TYR A 140 -9.94 -9.30 25.77
CA TYR A 140 -8.58 -9.74 26.10
C TYR A 140 -7.61 -9.50 24.95
N ASN A 141 -8.05 -9.76 23.71
CA ASN A 141 -7.20 -9.62 22.54
C ASN A 141 -7.30 -8.21 21.93
N ARG A 142 -6.16 -7.65 21.54
CA ARG A 142 -6.09 -6.48 20.65
C ARG A 142 -6.16 -6.87 19.18
N VAL A 143 -5.83 -8.13 18.86
CA VAL A 143 -6.01 -8.72 17.53
C VAL A 143 -6.48 -10.16 17.67
N SER A 144 -7.49 -10.54 16.89
CA SER A 144 -8.01 -11.89 16.80
C SER A 144 -8.31 -12.25 15.34
N HIS A 145 -7.77 -13.36 14.87
CA HIS A 145 -8.23 -14.05 13.66
C HIS A 145 -8.63 -15.47 14.04
N VAL A 146 -9.94 -15.69 14.16
CA VAL A 146 -10.52 -16.99 14.53
C VAL A 146 -11.07 -17.64 13.27
N VAL A 147 -10.77 -18.92 13.07
CA VAL A 147 -11.37 -19.75 12.02
C VAL A 147 -12.12 -20.89 12.69
N PHE A 148 -13.34 -21.16 12.23
CA PHE A 148 -14.16 -22.25 12.70
C PHE A 148 -14.02 -23.46 11.77
N ASP A 149 -13.88 -24.64 12.35
CA ASP A 149 -13.93 -25.89 11.60
C ASP A 149 -15.38 -26.27 11.22
N ALA A 150 -15.55 -27.41 10.54
CA ALA A 150 -16.86 -27.89 10.10
C ALA A 150 -17.82 -28.25 11.26
N ASP A 151 -17.27 -28.50 12.45
CA ASP A 151 -18.03 -28.80 13.67
C ASP A 151 -18.31 -27.52 14.50
N GLY A 152 -17.84 -26.36 14.04
CA GLY A 152 -17.98 -25.07 14.72
C GLY A 152 -16.98 -24.87 15.85
N ASN A 153 -15.90 -25.64 15.92
CA ASN A 153 -14.86 -25.42 16.92
C ASN A 153 -13.94 -24.27 16.47
N PRO A 154 -13.66 -23.30 17.36
CA PRO A 154 -12.79 -22.18 17.05
C PRO A 154 -11.30 -22.57 17.11
N SER A 155 -10.51 -22.02 16.20
CA SER A 155 -9.05 -22.02 16.24
C SER A 155 -8.52 -20.62 15.96
N PHE A 156 -7.63 -20.13 16.80
CA PHE A 156 -6.96 -18.85 16.56
C PHE A 156 -5.80 -19.03 15.58
N ASN A 157 -5.90 -18.39 14.42
CA ASN A 157 -4.75 -18.20 13.52
C ASN A 157 -3.85 -17.06 14.03
N GLU A 158 -4.47 -16.03 14.61
CA GLU A 158 -3.78 -14.92 15.26
C GLU A 158 -4.52 -14.57 16.56
N GLN A 159 -3.75 -14.40 17.63
CA GLN A 159 -4.23 -14.00 18.94
C GLN A 159 -3.13 -13.19 19.62
N GLY A 160 -3.44 -11.99 20.11
CA GLY A 160 -2.45 -11.20 20.81
C GLY A 160 -3.00 -9.97 21.52
N VAL A 161 -2.29 -9.57 22.56
CA VAL A 161 -2.49 -8.31 23.30
C VAL A 161 -1.72 -7.14 22.69
N GLN A 162 -0.85 -7.40 21.72
CA GLN A 162 -0.02 -6.40 21.05
C GLN A 162 -0.72 -5.84 19.82
N TRP A 163 -0.52 -4.55 19.59
CA TRP A 163 -1.07 -3.80 18.45
C TRP A 163 -0.09 -2.67 18.05
N PRO A 164 0.04 -2.29 16.77
CA PRO A 164 -0.52 -2.96 15.59
C PRO A 164 0.14 -4.31 15.33
N ARG A 165 -0.63 -5.29 14.86
CA ARG A 165 -0.12 -6.65 14.63
C ARG A 165 0.74 -6.74 13.39
N LEU A 166 0.31 -6.07 12.32
CA LEU A 166 1.01 -6.07 11.03
C LEU A 166 1.85 -4.81 10.80
N GLY A 167 1.56 -3.73 11.54
CA GLY A 167 2.26 -2.45 11.39
C GLY A 167 2.18 -1.91 9.96
N LEU A 168 1.11 -2.20 9.22
CA LEU A 168 0.90 -1.75 7.85
C LEU A 168 0.00 -0.50 7.84
N ALA A 169 0.49 0.59 7.25
CA ALA A 169 -0.30 1.81 7.05
C ALA A 169 -1.55 1.55 6.20
N ALA A 170 -2.61 2.35 6.35
CA ALA A 170 -3.76 2.27 5.47
C ALA A 170 -3.40 2.76 4.06
N PRO A 171 -3.75 2.03 2.98
CA PRO A 171 -3.57 2.54 1.63
C PRO A 171 -4.55 3.68 1.32
N GLU A 172 -4.13 4.66 0.52
CA GLU A 172 -5.01 5.72 0.03
C GLU A 172 -5.62 5.32 -1.32
N PRO A 173 -6.97 5.31 -1.46
CA PRO A 173 -7.60 5.10 -2.77
C PRO A 173 -7.34 6.29 -3.71
N PHE A 174 -7.07 6.00 -4.98
CA PHE A 174 -6.87 7.00 -6.01
C PHE A 174 -7.35 6.51 -7.39
N GLY A 175 -7.31 7.40 -8.39
CA GLY A 175 -7.84 7.17 -9.73
C GLY A 175 -9.33 7.47 -9.83
N ASP A 176 -9.86 7.51 -11.04
CA ASP A 176 -11.25 7.93 -11.30
C ASP A 176 -12.29 6.99 -10.67
N ASN A 177 -11.97 5.69 -10.57
CA ASN A 177 -12.85 4.67 -10.00
C ASN A 177 -12.50 4.30 -8.55
N LEU A 178 -11.46 4.90 -7.96
CA LEU A 178 -10.96 4.57 -6.61
C LEU A 178 -10.63 3.07 -6.44
N ASP A 179 -10.19 2.44 -7.51
CA ASP A 179 -9.82 1.02 -7.62
C ASP A 179 -8.31 0.78 -7.55
N ARG A 180 -7.54 1.85 -7.38
CA ARG A 180 -6.09 1.82 -7.19
C ARG A 180 -5.73 2.40 -5.82
N PHE A 181 -4.64 1.92 -5.26
CA PHE A 181 -4.27 2.14 -3.87
C PHE A 181 -2.81 2.55 -3.79
N ARG A 182 -2.53 3.72 -3.22
CA ARG A 182 -1.17 4.20 -3.05
C ARG A 182 -0.77 4.18 -1.58
N ILE A 183 0.47 3.81 -1.33
CA ILE A 183 1.09 3.81 -0.02
C ILE A 183 2.29 4.72 -0.13
N LYS A 184 2.30 5.80 0.66
CA LYS A 184 3.40 6.76 0.69
C LYS A 184 4.40 6.35 1.76
N LEU A 185 5.67 6.25 1.39
CA LEU A 185 6.72 5.73 2.24
C LEU A 185 7.95 6.64 2.19
N LEU A 186 8.45 7.02 3.36
CA LEU A 186 9.77 7.61 3.53
C LEU A 186 10.77 6.49 3.82
N VAL A 187 11.81 6.39 3.02
CA VAL A 187 12.93 5.47 3.23
C VAL A 187 14.01 6.23 3.99
N THR A 188 14.30 5.76 5.20
CA THR A 188 15.36 6.29 6.06
C THR A 188 16.43 5.22 6.25
N ASP A 189 17.70 5.63 6.35
CA ASP A 189 18.85 4.72 6.56
C ASP A 189 18.95 4.19 8.00
N GLY A 190 17.81 3.98 8.66
CA GLY A 190 17.78 3.55 10.06
C GLY A 190 18.25 4.62 11.05
N VAL A 191 18.41 5.88 10.62
CA VAL A 191 18.36 7.00 11.57
C VAL A 191 16.89 7.12 11.97
N PRO A 192 16.53 6.91 13.24
CA PRO A 192 15.17 7.16 13.69
C PRO A 192 14.88 8.61 13.36
N CYS A 193 13.96 8.86 12.44
CA CYS A 193 13.35 10.18 12.32
C CYS A 193 12.54 10.34 13.59
N GLY A 194 13.17 10.93 14.62
CA GLY A 194 12.50 11.40 15.81
C GLY A 194 11.60 12.55 15.41
N ASP A 195 10.40 12.21 14.93
CA ASP A 195 9.24 13.08 14.80
C ASP A 195 7.98 12.42 15.39
N ASP A 196 8.15 11.30 16.11
CA ASP A 196 7.23 10.93 17.19
C ASP A 196 7.72 11.62 18.48
N ASP A 197 7.57 12.94 18.53
CA ASP A 197 7.78 13.77 19.72
C ASP A 197 6.66 13.56 20.78
N VAL A 198 6.15 12.32 20.88
CA VAL A 198 5.30 11.79 21.96
C VAL A 198 5.53 10.29 22.18
N LEU A 199 6.74 9.76 21.92
CA LEU A 199 7.20 8.64 22.73
C LEU A 199 7.70 9.22 24.05
N SER A 200 6.74 9.62 24.89
CA SER A 200 6.90 9.48 26.33
C SER A 200 7.65 8.16 26.57
N GLU A 201 8.65 8.13 27.45
CA GLU A 201 9.07 6.86 28.06
C GLU A 201 7.80 6.02 28.26
N PRO A 202 7.77 4.74 27.84
CA PRO A 202 6.56 3.96 27.96
C PRO A 202 6.11 4.11 29.39
N ASP A 203 5.06 4.92 29.61
CA ASP A 203 4.31 4.88 30.84
C ASP A 203 3.91 3.43 30.83
N GLU A 204 4.53 2.64 31.70
CA GLU A 204 4.10 1.29 32.02
C GLU A 204 2.67 1.48 32.49
N ALA A 205 1.75 1.55 31.53
CA ALA A 205 0.34 1.55 31.80
C ALA A 205 0.15 0.23 32.53
N ASP A 206 -0.21 0.35 33.81
CA ASP A 206 -0.39 -0.74 34.77
C ASP A 206 -1.54 -1.69 34.34
N ASP A 207 -2.02 -1.56 33.10
CA ASP A 207 -3.06 -2.34 32.45
C ASP A 207 -2.53 -3.50 31.60
N GLY A 208 -1.20 -3.58 31.38
CA GLY A 208 -0.55 -4.72 30.71
C GLY A 208 -0.77 -4.77 29.18
N PHE A 209 -1.16 -3.65 28.56
CA PHE A 209 -1.33 -3.55 27.11
C PHE A 209 -0.22 -2.69 26.49
N TYR A 210 0.55 -3.27 25.57
CA TYR A 210 1.72 -2.61 24.98
C TYR A 210 1.58 -2.49 23.47
N GLU A 211 2.02 -1.37 22.91
CA GLU A 211 2.27 -1.29 21.48
C GLU A 211 3.28 -2.39 21.11
N SER A 212 3.05 -3.08 19.98
CA SER A 212 3.98 -4.10 19.50
C SER A 212 5.38 -3.50 19.44
N GLU A 213 6.38 -4.13 20.06
CA GLU A 213 7.77 -3.78 19.76
C GLU A 213 7.95 -3.86 18.23
N PRO A 214 8.59 -2.86 17.60
CA PRO A 214 8.80 -2.91 16.17
C PRO A 214 9.54 -4.20 15.85
N ASP A 215 8.99 -5.00 14.95
CA ASP A 215 9.50 -6.29 14.45
C ASP A 215 10.88 -6.20 13.74
N GLY A 216 11.63 -5.13 13.99
CA GLY A 216 12.88 -4.76 13.35
C GLY A 216 12.70 -4.31 11.90
N LEU A 217 11.48 -4.38 11.34
CA LEU A 217 11.21 -4.03 9.96
C LEU A 217 10.82 -2.56 9.84
N THR A 218 11.36 -1.92 8.81
CA THR A 218 10.89 -0.63 8.33
C THR A 218 9.51 -0.76 7.66
N GLN A 219 8.80 0.36 7.52
CA GLN A 219 7.47 0.36 6.92
C GLN A 219 7.44 -0.20 5.49
N TRP A 220 8.47 0.09 4.69
CA TRP A 220 8.55 -0.41 3.31
C TRP A 220 8.84 -1.92 3.28
N GLN A 221 9.62 -2.46 4.22
CA GLN A 221 9.88 -3.89 4.34
C GLN A 221 8.61 -4.67 4.68
N ARG A 222 7.79 -4.16 5.60
CA ARG A 222 6.49 -4.78 5.92
C ARG A 222 5.59 -4.83 4.70
N TRP A 223 5.53 -3.74 3.93
CA TRP A 223 4.75 -3.70 2.70
C TRP A 223 5.26 -4.66 1.62
N LEU A 224 6.58 -4.75 1.41
CA LEU A 224 7.13 -5.74 0.47
C LEU A 224 6.83 -7.17 0.92
N LYS A 225 6.99 -7.48 2.22
CA LYS A 225 6.66 -8.80 2.78
C LYS A 225 5.19 -9.18 2.56
N TYR A 226 4.28 -8.23 2.71
CA TYR A 226 2.85 -8.42 2.38
C TYR A 226 2.65 -8.67 0.88
N LEU A 227 3.29 -7.90 0.02
CA LEU A 227 3.18 -8.04 -1.44
C LEU A 227 3.88 -9.30 -1.98
N ASP A 228 4.86 -9.85 -1.27
CA ASP A 228 5.51 -11.12 -1.60
C ASP A 228 4.65 -12.34 -1.23
N ASN A 229 3.70 -12.18 -0.32
CA ASN A 229 2.72 -13.20 0.06
C ASN A 229 1.27 -12.73 -0.17
N PRO A 230 0.93 -12.36 -1.43
CA PRO A 230 -0.28 -11.61 -1.70
C PRO A 230 -1.56 -12.40 -1.40
N PRO A 231 -2.67 -11.72 -1.04
CA PRO A 231 -4.01 -12.31 -1.09
C PRO A 231 -4.38 -12.68 -2.54
N ALA A 232 -5.38 -13.55 -2.69
CA ALA A 232 -5.74 -14.14 -3.99
C ALA A 232 -6.17 -13.11 -5.07
N TRP A 233 -6.61 -11.92 -4.65
CA TRP A 233 -7.01 -10.85 -5.56
C TRP A 233 -5.83 -10.01 -6.06
N LEU A 234 -4.66 -10.08 -5.41
CA LEU A 234 -3.44 -9.42 -5.85
C LEU A 234 -2.64 -10.35 -6.75
N PRO A 235 -2.06 -9.83 -7.85
CA PRO A 235 -1.21 -10.66 -8.69
C PRO A 235 0.08 -11.03 -7.94
N PRO A 236 0.75 -12.13 -8.35
CA PRO A 236 2.00 -12.58 -7.76
C PRO A 236 3.15 -11.57 -7.95
N SER A 237 4.20 -11.69 -7.15
CA SER A 237 5.32 -10.75 -7.08
C SER A 237 6.18 -10.70 -8.36
N ASP A 238 6.13 -11.73 -9.20
CA ASP A 238 6.80 -11.75 -10.52
C ASP A 238 6.17 -10.80 -11.54
N THR A 239 4.94 -10.31 -11.28
CA THR A 239 4.27 -9.28 -12.08
C THR A 239 4.66 -7.85 -11.69
N ARG A 240 5.47 -7.70 -10.63
CA ARG A 240 5.88 -6.41 -10.08
C ARG A 240 6.67 -5.61 -11.10
N ARG A 241 6.37 -4.31 -11.17
CA ARG A 241 7.07 -3.34 -12.01
C ARG A 241 7.40 -2.09 -11.22
N GLY A 242 8.35 -1.30 -11.70
CA GLY A 242 8.69 -0.06 -11.05
C GLY A 242 9.15 1.03 -12.00
N THR A 243 9.10 2.26 -11.52
CA THR A 243 9.71 3.41 -12.21
C THR A 243 10.59 4.14 -11.24
N LEU A 244 11.86 4.32 -11.61
CA LEU A 244 12.75 5.26 -10.95
C LEU A 244 12.83 6.54 -11.78
N TYR A 245 12.34 7.64 -11.23
CA TYR A 245 12.52 8.98 -11.78
C TYR A 245 13.87 9.53 -11.37
N THR A 246 14.56 10.11 -12.35
CA THR A 246 15.92 10.60 -12.16
C THR A 246 15.99 11.99 -11.53
N SER A 247 14.84 12.63 -11.35
CA SER A 247 14.73 13.92 -10.65
C SER A 247 13.36 14.01 -10.01
N LEU A 248 13.26 14.79 -8.92
CA LEU A 248 11.99 15.10 -8.29
C LEU A 248 11.07 15.85 -9.26
N GLU A 249 11.60 16.74 -10.11
CA GLU A 249 10.81 17.39 -11.16
C GLU A 249 10.16 16.38 -12.12
N ALA A 250 10.90 15.35 -12.55
CA ALA A 250 10.36 14.34 -13.46
C ALA A 250 9.28 13.46 -12.80
N ALA A 251 9.48 13.04 -11.55
CA ALA A 251 8.45 12.34 -10.78
C ALA A 251 7.22 13.21 -10.60
N GLY A 252 7.46 14.49 -10.29
CA GLY A 252 6.41 15.46 -10.11
C GLY A 252 5.57 15.67 -11.36
N ASP A 253 6.21 15.94 -12.50
CA ASP A 253 5.55 16.09 -13.81
C ASP A 253 4.74 14.86 -14.21
N ALA A 254 5.14 13.68 -13.77
CA ALA A 254 4.42 12.42 -13.97
C ALA A 254 3.28 12.18 -12.97
N GLY A 255 3.04 13.09 -12.01
CA GLY A 255 1.93 13.03 -11.06
C GLY A 255 2.27 12.44 -9.68
N PHE A 256 3.51 12.03 -9.44
CA PHE A 256 3.93 11.37 -8.21
C PHE A 256 4.38 12.37 -7.14
N SER A 257 3.45 13.20 -6.67
CA SER A 257 3.69 14.20 -5.63
C SER A 257 2.41 14.55 -4.89
N ASP A 258 2.54 14.96 -3.63
CA ASP A 258 1.43 15.53 -2.85
C ASP A 258 1.14 16.98 -3.23
N ILE A 259 2.09 17.68 -3.86
CA ILE A 259 1.94 19.08 -4.26
C ILE A 259 1.16 19.13 -5.58
N ALA A 260 0.10 19.93 -5.60
CA ALA A 260 -0.63 20.20 -6.82
C ALA A 260 0.30 20.77 -7.91
N ARG A 261 0.06 20.39 -9.16
CA ARG A 261 0.89 20.82 -10.29
C ARG A 261 0.99 22.34 -10.39
N ALA A 262 -0.12 23.05 -10.19
CA ALA A 262 -0.17 24.51 -10.23
C ALA A 262 0.74 25.16 -9.18
N ASP A 263 0.78 24.62 -7.96
CA ASP A 263 1.61 25.13 -6.86
C ASP A 263 3.09 24.88 -7.12
N ARG A 264 3.44 23.76 -7.76
CA ARG A 264 4.83 23.51 -8.20
C ARG A 264 5.25 24.45 -9.32
N GLU A 265 4.37 24.70 -10.29
CA GLU A 265 4.64 25.62 -11.39
C GLU A 265 4.87 27.05 -10.87
N ALA A 266 4.12 27.48 -9.85
CA ALA A 266 4.33 28.75 -9.16
C ALA A 266 5.67 28.81 -8.39
N ASN A 267 6.13 27.67 -7.85
CA ASN A 267 7.33 27.57 -7.00
C ASN A 267 8.58 27.01 -7.72
N ARG A 268 8.60 26.95 -9.06
CA ARG A 268 9.69 26.37 -9.87
C ARG A 268 11.11 26.89 -9.60
N ARG A 269 11.26 28.01 -8.88
CA ARG A 269 12.56 28.60 -8.56
C ARG A 269 13.17 28.07 -7.25
N SER A 270 12.40 27.37 -6.43
CA SER A 270 12.89 26.81 -5.18
C SER A 270 13.45 25.41 -5.42
N PRO A 271 14.65 25.08 -4.91
CA PRO A 271 15.15 23.71 -4.97
C PRO A 271 14.18 22.80 -4.22
N VAL A 272 13.72 21.72 -4.88
CA VAL A 272 12.90 20.70 -4.21
C VAL A 272 13.77 20.04 -3.15
N ARG A 273 13.47 20.32 -1.89
CA ARG A 273 14.09 19.67 -0.74
C ARG A 273 13.04 18.78 -0.08
N VAL A 274 13.45 17.56 0.26
CA VAL A 274 12.73 16.75 1.25
C VAL A 274 13.09 17.38 2.59
N ASP A 275 12.12 18.08 3.16
CA ASP A 275 12.20 18.68 4.49
C ASP A 275 11.23 17.88 5.36
N ILE A 276 11.69 17.38 6.50
CA ILE A 276 10.87 16.53 7.37
C ILE A 276 9.68 17.34 7.90
N ASP A 277 9.91 18.64 8.12
CA ASP A 277 8.91 19.61 8.57
C ASP A 277 7.89 19.98 7.47
N ASN A 278 8.11 19.53 6.22
CA ASN A 278 7.22 19.84 5.10
C ASN A 278 6.32 18.64 4.78
N PRO A 279 4.98 18.78 4.91
CA PRO A 279 4.05 17.67 4.72
C PRO A 279 3.90 17.22 3.26
N TYR A 280 4.62 17.83 2.33
CA TYR A 280 4.48 17.55 0.90
C TYR A 280 5.72 16.92 0.30
N PHE A 281 5.58 15.69 -0.19
CA PHE A 281 6.66 14.95 -0.81
C PHE A 281 6.49 14.78 -2.32
N THR A 282 7.59 14.45 -2.97
CA THR A 282 7.64 13.99 -4.35
C THR A 282 8.34 12.63 -4.35
N TYR A 283 7.78 11.66 -5.08
CA TYR A 283 8.14 10.25 -4.92
C TYR A 283 8.89 9.75 -6.16
N PRO A 284 10.24 9.75 -6.13
CA PRO A 284 11.04 9.36 -7.28
C PRO A 284 11.05 7.86 -7.54
N LEU A 285 10.72 6.99 -6.58
CA LEU A 285 10.65 5.54 -6.80
C LEU A 285 9.20 5.06 -6.62
N ILE A 286 8.66 4.44 -7.68
CA ILE A 286 7.33 3.85 -7.67
C ILE A 286 7.46 2.35 -7.89
N ILE A 287 6.85 1.55 -7.03
CA ILE A 287 6.73 0.09 -7.18
C ILE A 287 5.25 -0.23 -7.31
N GLU A 288 4.87 -1.05 -8.28
CA GLU A 288 3.49 -1.39 -8.57
C GLU A 288 3.32 -2.91 -8.67
N GLN A 289 2.26 -3.41 -8.02
CA GLN A 289 1.81 -4.80 -8.12
C GLN A 289 0.28 -4.82 -8.19
N GLY A 290 -0.25 -4.98 -9.41
CA GLY A 290 -1.68 -4.87 -9.68
C GLY A 290 -2.22 -3.47 -9.35
N PRO A 291 -3.30 -3.34 -8.57
CA PRO A 291 -3.88 -2.05 -8.21
C PRO A 291 -3.10 -1.30 -7.10
N VAL A 292 -2.10 -1.94 -6.48
CA VAL A 292 -1.34 -1.36 -5.37
C VAL A 292 -0.05 -0.71 -5.87
N GLN A 293 0.21 0.51 -5.41
CA GLN A 293 1.44 1.27 -5.65
C GLN A 293 2.11 1.70 -4.36
N LEU A 294 3.40 1.39 -4.22
CA LEU A 294 4.27 1.99 -3.21
C LEU A 294 4.93 3.22 -3.83
N TRP A 295 4.73 4.37 -3.21
CA TRP A 295 5.30 5.66 -3.57
C TRP A 295 6.40 5.97 -2.57
N LEU A 296 7.65 5.81 -2.99
CA LEU A 296 8.81 5.92 -2.11
C LEU A 296 9.57 7.21 -2.37
N THR A 297 9.91 7.88 -1.26
CA THR A 297 10.83 9.01 -1.24
C THR A 297 11.97 8.71 -0.26
N ALA A 298 13.11 9.37 -0.45
CA ALA A 298 14.30 9.25 0.38
C ALA A 298 15.02 10.59 0.39
N TYR A 299 16.02 10.73 1.26
CA TYR A 299 16.91 11.89 1.22
C TYR A 299 17.66 11.92 -0.12
N THR A 300 17.32 12.89 -0.96
CA THR A 300 17.99 13.03 -2.24
C THR A 300 19.37 13.64 -2.03
N SER A 301 20.42 12.92 -2.43
CA SER A 301 21.76 13.47 -2.52
C SER A 301 21.78 14.73 -3.38
N THR A 302 22.51 15.76 -2.94
CA THR A 302 22.75 16.98 -3.73
C THR A 302 23.75 16.75 -4.87
N ASP A 303 24.39 15.58 -4.90
CA ASP A 303 25.33 15.20 -5.95
C ASP A 303 24.58 14.79 -7.24
N PRO A 304 24.68 15.57 -8.34
CA PRO A 304 23.99 15.28 -9.58
C PRO A 304 24.50 14.02 -10.30
N THR A 305 25.62 13.46 -9.85
CA THR A 305 26.18 12.20 -10.38
C THR A 305 25.51 10.97 -9.80
N VAL A 306 24.84 11.10 -8.66
CA VAL A 306 24.05 10.03 -8.03
C VAL A 306 22.75 9.86 -8.80
N TRP A 307 22.59 8.70 -9.45
CA TRP A 307 21.40 8.39 -10.24
C TRP A 307 20.29 7.76 -9.43
N VAL A 308 20.68 6.95 -8.44
CA VAL A 308 19.81 6.29 -7.46
C VAL A 308 20.31 6.70 -6.08
N PRO A 309 19.48 7.28 -5.22
CA PRO A 309 19.81 7.47 -3.82
C PRO A 309 20.21 6.12 -3.18
N PRO A 310 21.31 6.05 -2.40
CA PRO A 310 21.74 4.83 -1.72
C PRO A 310 20.63 4.17 -0.89
N GLU A 311 19.75 4.98 -0.31
CA GLU A 311 18.59 4.59 0.49
C GLU A 311 17.66 3.64 -0.30
N PHE A 312 17.57 3.80 -1.63
CA PHE A 312 16.74 2.94 -2.48
C PHE A 312 17.41 1.63 -2.86
N HIS A 313 18.70 1.44 -2.61
CA HIS A 313 19.39 0.21 -3.00
C HIS A 313 18.80 -1.02 -2.29
N ASP A 314 18.51 -0.90 -1.00
CA ASP A 314 17.90 -2.00 -0.23
C ASP A 314 16.47 -2.27 -0.70
N VAL A 315 15.67 -1.23 -0.94
CA VAL A 315 14.31 -1.37 -1.50
C VAL A 315 14.34 -2.07 -2.87
N LEU A 316 15.24 -1.66 -3.75
CA LEU A 316 15.35 -2.21 -5.11
C LEU A 316 15.87 -3.65 -5.12
N ARG A 317 16.73 -4.00 -4.15
CA ARG A 317 17.20 -5.37 -3.92
C ARG A 317 16.06 -6.25 -3.44
N ASP A 318 15.37 -5.84 -2.39
CA ASP A 318 14.36 -6.63 -1.71
C ASP A 318 13.07 -6.75 -2.55
N SER A 319 12.77 -5.74 -3.37
CA SER A 319 11.63 -5.81 -4.30
C SER A 319 11.87 -6.71 -5.52
N GLY A 320 13.11 -7.15 -5.76
CA GLY A 320 13.49 -7.96 -6.93
C GLY A 320 13.49 -7.20 -8.25
N LEU A 321 13.42 -5.86 -8.22
CA LEU A 321 13.30 -5.01 -9.41
C LEU A 321 14.65 -4.70 -10.09
N LEU A 322 15.76 -4.87 -9.38
CA LEU A 322 17.11 -4.78 -9.93
C LEU A 322 17.93 -6.04 -9.56
N PRO A 323 18.70 -6.61 -10.52
CA PRO A 323 19.62 -7.70 -10.21
C PRO A 323 20.63 -7.28 -9.14
N LYS A 324 20.89 -8.16 -8.17
CA LYS A 324 21.84 -7.92 -7.07
C LYS A 324 23.21 -7.45 -7.55
N GLU A 325 23.71 -8.02 -8.64
CA GLU A 325 24.98 -7.63 -9.28
C GLU A 325 25.01 -6.17 -9.74
N ALA A 326 23.88 -5.65 -10.24
CA ALA A 326 23.78 -4.26 -10.67
C ALA A 326 23.80 -3.30 -9.47
N ILE A 327 23.16 -3.70 -8.37
CA ILE A 327 23.11 -2.92 -7.11
C ILE A 327 24.48 -2.91 -6.42
N ASP A 328 25.12 -4.06 -6.29
CA ASP A 328 26.43 -4.18 -5.63
C ASP A 328 27.52 -3.41 -6.40
N THR A 329 27.41 -3.39 -7.74
CA THR A 329 28.30 -2.58 -8.59
C THR A 329 28.00 -1.07 -8.46
N ASP A 330 26.73 -0.67 -8.32
CA ASP A 330 26.32 0.73 -8.09
C ASP A 330 26.81 1.26 -6.73
N ALA A 331 26.65 0.46 -5.68
CA ALA A 331 27.09 0.80 -4.33
C ALA A 331 28.61 0.97 -4.24
N GLY A 332 29.38 0.21 -5.04
CA GLY A 332 30.85 0.30 -5.08
C GLY A 332 31.42 1.38 -6.02
N ASN A 333 30.66 1.83 -7.04
CA ASN A 333 31.12 2.81 -8.02
C ASN A 333 30.29 4.10 -7.95
N LYS A 334 30.95 5.23 -7.67
CA LYS A 334 30.35 6.59 -7.79
C LYS A 334 29.77 6.92 -9.18
N ALA A 335 30.05 6.10 -10.19
CA ALA A 335 29.45 6.19 -11.52
C ALA A 335 28.52 4.99 -11.75
N SER A 336 27.22 5.22 -11.61
CA SER A 336 26.19 4.18 -11.51
C SER A 336 26.22 3.19 -12.69
N THR A 337 26.12 1.89 -12.42
CA THR A 337 25.91 0.81 -13.41
C THR A 337 24.67 1.09 -14.25
N LEU A 338 23.67 1.74 -13.66
CA LEU A 338 22.49 2.25 -14.34
C LEU A 338 22.82 3.31 -15.39
N ARG A 339 23.83 4.17 -15.16
CA ARG A 339 24.38 5.08 -16.17
C ARG A 339 24.99 4.29 -17.33
N GLY A 340 25.66 3.17 -17.06
CA GLY A 340 26.18 2.24 -18.06
C GLY A 340 25.09 1.57 -18.90
N LEU A 341 24.04 1.06 -18.25
CA LEU A 341 22.88 0.43 -18.89
C LEU A 341 22.12 1.43 -19.77
N VAL A 342 21.91 2.66 -19.30
CA VAL A 342 21.16 3.69 -20.03
C VAL A 342 21.99 4.32 -21.16
N SER A 343 23.29 4.53 -20.96
CA SER A 343 24.18 5.13 -21.98
C SER A 343 24.46 4.20 -23.18
N ARG A 344 24.26 2.89 -23.03
CA ARG A 344 24.35 1.92 -24.15
C ARG A 344 23.18 2.04 -25.14
N HIS A 345 22.05 2.62 -24.73
CA HIS A 345 20.82 2.65 -25.53
C HIS A 345 20.42 4.03 -26.06
N ARG A 346 21.06 5.14 -25.65
CA ARG A 346 20.69 6.50 -26.09
C ARG A 346 21.90 7.42 -26.31
N ASN A 347 21.73 8.43 -27.17
CA ASN A 347 22.70 9.48 -27.46
C ASN A 347 23.39 9.98 -26.17
N ARG A 348 24.73 9.93 -26.17
CA ARG A 348 25.64 9.81 -25.01
C ARG A 348 25.57 10.84 -23.87
N ASN A 349 24.72 11.87 -23.90
CA ASN A 349 24.84 13.01 -22.96
C ASN A 349 23.56 13.43 -22.21
N ARG A 350 22.42 12.72 -22.33
CA ARG A 350 21.18 13.14 -21.62
C ARG A 350 20.68 12.08 -20.64
N ARG A 351 20.59 12.44 -19.36
CA ARG A 351 19.90 11.66 -18.32
C ARG A 351 18.42 11.52 -18.72
N PRO A 352 17.88 10.29 -18.88
CA PRO A 352 16.45 10.11 -19.15
C PRO A 352 15.66 10.61 -17.95
N SER A 353 14.43 11.07 -18.13
CA SER A 353 13.57 11.53 -17.02
C SER A 353 13.15 10.39 -16.08
N SER A 354 13.08 9.17 -16.60
CA SER A 354 12.71 7.97 -15.85
C SER A 354 13.39 6.72 -16.39
N ILE A 355 13.52 5.71 -15.54
CA ILE A 355 14.10 4.40 -15.80
C ILE A 355 13.04 3.36 -15.44
N PRO A 356 12.59 2.51 -16.38
CA PRO A 356 11.69 1.41 -16.08
C PRO A 356 12.45 0.31 -15.32
N LEU A 357 11.75 -0.36 -14.40
CA LEU A 357 12.27 -1.45 -13.58
C LEU A 357 11.34 -2.68 -13.71
N GLY A 358 11.90 -3.88 -13.71
CA GLY A 358 11.13 -5.12 -13.93
C GLY A 358 10.40 -5.13 -15.28
N LEU A 359 9.10 -5.36 -15.27
CA LEU A 359 8.27 -5.52 -16.48
C LEU A 359 7.94 -4.21 -17.23
N GLY A 360 8.36 -3.05 -16.74
CA GLY A 360 8.16 -1.78 -17.43
C GLY A 360 7.90 -0.62 -16.48
N HIS A 361 7.33 0.47 -17.00
CA HIS A 361 6.98 1.63 -16.18
C HIS A 361 5.72 1.37 -15.33
N ALA A 362 5.75 1.86 -14.10
CA ALA A 362 4.56 2.04 -13.26
C ALA A 362 3.56 2.99 -13.94
N THR A 363 2.28 2.74 -13.68
CA THR A 363 1.17 3.47 -14.29
C THR A 363 1.01 4.83 -13.59
N PRO A 364 0.93 5.96 -14.33
CA PRO A 364 0.66 7.27 -13.73
C PRO A 364 -0.63 7.27 -12.88
N PRO A 365 -0.71 8.12 -11.84
CA PRO A 365 -1.89 8.24 -11.00
C PRO A 365 -3.15 8.68 -11.72
#